data_AF-A0A645BZS3-F1
#
_entry.id   AF-A0A645BZS3-F1
#
_cell.length_a   1.000
_cell.length_b   1.000
_cell.length_c   1.000
_cell.angle_alpha   90.00
_cell.angle_beta   90.00
_cell.angle_gamma   90.00
#
_symmetry.space_group_name_H-M   'P 1'
#
loop_
_entity.id
_entity.type
_entity.pdbx_description
1 polymer ?
#
loop_
_entity_poly.entity_id
_entity_poly.type
_entity_poly.pdbx_seq_one_letter_code
_entity_poly.pdbx_strand_id
1 'polypeptide(L)'
;MRELRAAGAAMERAMFAATDGINTHKGLIYLMSLLLYGAGYALLSRDRVSAADAAKAASLAVRGVVEKELLSLAEKRPARELSNGERLFVEYGITGIRGEAAAAFPSVIGGGLPAMRRAAEAGASENDAGLAALLTIMTVCEDSNVIHRAGYDYWKNVYPPLVGAALAAFDPCRPDYRLLRELEAAFLPLRVSPGGAADLLSCTYFLNSLRKI
;
A
#
# COMPACT_ATOMS: atom_id res chain seq x y z
N MET A 1 2.12 -20.97 -5.04
CA MET A 1 2.09 -19.79 -5.97
C MET A 1 1.11 -19.92 -7.12
N ARG A 2 1.03 -21.03 -7.86
CA ARG A 2 0.09 -21.16 -9.00
C ARG A 2 -1.38 -20.95 -8.60
N GLU A 3 -1.81 -21.59 -7.52
CA GLU A 3 -3.19 -21.47 -6.99
C GLU A 3 -3.49 -20.07 -6.48
N LEU A 4 -2.56 -19.46 -5.74
CA LEU A 4 -2.71 -18.07 -5.26
C LEU A 4 -2.87 -17.08 -6.41
N ARG A 5 -2.09 -17.25 -7.51
CA ARG A 5 -2.24 -16.44 -8.72
C ARG A 5 -3.60 -16.66 -9.40
N ALA A 6 -4.08 -17.90 -9.47
CA ALA A 6 -5.38 -18.22 -10.05
C ALA A 6 -6.53 -17.60 -9.24
N ALA A 7 -6.47 -17.69 -7.91
CA ALA A 7 -7.42 -17.05 -7.01
C ALA A 7 -7.38 -15.51 -7.13
N GLY A 8 -6.18 -14.92 -7.14
CA GLY A 8 -6.00 -13.49 -7.39
C GLY A 8 -6.63 -13.02 -8.69
N ALA A 9 -6.41 -13.76 -9.78
CA ALA A 9 -7.02 -13.45 -11.07
C ALA A 9 -8.55 -13.57 -11.06
N ALA A 10 -9.11 -14.49 -10.26
CA ALA A 10 -10.56 -14.59 -10.08
C ALA A 10 -11.12 -13.39 -9.31
N MET A 11 -10.44 -12.95 -8.25
CA MET A 11 -10.81 -11.75 -7.49
C MET A 11 -10.73 -10.49 -8.34
N GLU A 12 -9.68 -10.34 -9.16
CA GLU A 12 -9.58 -9.22 -10.10
C GLU A 12 -10.74 -9.21 -11.11
N ARG A 13 -11.10 -10.36 -11.69
CA ARG A 13 -12.24 -10.47 -12.62
C ARG A 13 -13.56 -10.10 -11.94
N ALA A 14 -13.78 -10.56 -10.71
CA ALA A 14 -14.97 -10.22 -9.93
C ALA A 14 -15.04 -8.71 -9.64
N MET A 15 -13.91 -8.10 -9.24
CA MET A 15 -13.82 -6.65 -9.04
C MET A 15 -14.18 -5.90 -10.32
N PHE A 16 -13.55 -6.23 -11.47
CA PHE A 16 -13.83 -5.57 -12.74
C PHE A 16 -15.30 -5.66 -13.16
N ALA A 17 -15.94 -6.81 -12.93
CA ALA A 17 -17.37 -6.97 -13.22
C ALA A 17 -18.25 -6.10 -12.31
N ALA A 18 -17.88 -5.96 -11.04
CA ALA A 18 -18.63 -5.15 -10.06
C ALA A 18 -18.42 -3.64 -10.22
N THR A 19 -17.29 -3.22 -10.78
CA THR A 19 -16.90 -1.80 -10.92
C THR A 19 -17.08 -1.27 -12.34
N ASP A 20 -17.82 -1.97 -13.20
CA ASP A 20 -18.03 -1.60 -14.62
C ASP A 20 -16.70 -1.33 -15.35
N GLY A 21 -15.73 -2.23 -15.16
CA GLY A 21 -14.42 -2.12 -15.82
C GLY A 21 -13.42 -1.21 -15.10
N ILE A 22 -13.78 -0.58 -13.98
CA ILE A 22 -12.86 0.35 -13.29
C ILE A 22 -11.84 -0.42 -12.45
N ASN A 23 -10.55 -0.19 -12.73
CA ASN A 23 -9.42 -0.81 -12.05
C ASN A 23 -9.09 -0.14 -10.69
N THR A 24 -10.05 -0.12 -9.74
CA THR A 24 -9.91 0.64 -8.48
C THR A 24 -9.15 -0.08 -7.37
N HIS A 25 -9.13 -1.42 -7.32
CA HIS A 25 -8.59 -2.18 -6.16
C HIS A 25 -7.63 -3.31 -6.52
N LYS A 26 -7.04 -3.29 -7.72
CA LYS A 26 -6.12 -4.35 -8.15
C LYS A 26 -4.86 -4.44 -7.26
N GLY A 27 -4.34 -3.31 -6.80
CA GLY A 27 -3.21 -3.27 -5.88
C GLY A 27 -3.55 -3.93 -4.53
N LEU A 28 -4.69 -3.56 -3.95
CA LEU A 28 -5.21 -4.17 -2.73
C LEU A 28 -5.41 -5.68 -2.87
N ILE A 29 -6.03 -6.15 -3.96
CA ILE A 29 -6.24 -7.60 -4.19
C ILE A 29 -4.89 -8.33 -4.16
N TYR A 30 -3.87 -7.81 -4.84
CA TYR A 30 -2.54 -8.39 -4.84
C TYR A 30 -1.93 -8.43 -3.44
N LEU A 31 -1.88 -7.29 -2.74
CA LEU A 31 -1.27 -7.16 -1.42
C LEU A 31 -2.00 -8.01 -0.36
N MET A 32 -3.34 -7.93 -0.32
CA MET A 32 -4.16 -8.65 0.64
C MET A 32 -4.11 -10.17 0.42
N SER A 33 -4.08 -10.64 -0.84
CA SER A 33 -3.91 -12.08 -1.13
C SER A 33 -2.62 -12.63 -0.54
N LEU A 34 -1.53 -11.87 -0.62
CA LEU A 34 -0.24 -12.25 -0.06
C LEU A 34 -0.25 -12.24 1.47
N LEU A 35 -0.87 -11.24 2.09
CA LEU A 35 -0.98 -11.18 3.56
C LEU A 35 -1.88 -12.27 4.12
N LEU A 36 -3.00 -12.61 3.46
CA LEU A 36 -3.84 -13.74 3.83
C LEU A 36 -3.07 -15.05 3.74
N TYR A 37 -2.33 -15.26 2.64
CA TYR A 37 -1.43 -16.41 2.50
C TYR A 37 -0.38 -16.43 3.62
N GLY A 38 0.28 -15.30 3.88
CA GLY A 38 1.33 -15.18 4.88
C GLY A 38 0.83 -15.46 6.30
N ALA A 39 -0.32 -14.91 6.67
CA ALA A 39 -0.96 -15.15 7.95
C ALA A 39 -1.35 -16.63 8.12
N GLY A 40 -2.01 -17.21 7.12
CA GLY A 40 -2.38 -18.63 7.13
C GLY A 40 -1.17 -19.56 7.19
N TYR A 41 -0.12 -19.27 6.41
CA TYR A 41 1.12 -20.05 6.41
C TYR A 41 1.84 -19.98 7.76
N ALA A 42 1.92 -18.79 8.37
CA ALA A 42 2.53 -18.62 9.67
C ALA A 42 1.77 -19.37 10.78
N LEU A 43 0.44 -19.46 10.69
CA LEU A 43 -0.41 -20.22 11.63
C LEU A 43 -0.14 -21.72 11.60
N LEU A 44 0.33 -22.28 10.47
CA LEU A 44 0.68 -23.70 10.39
C LEU A 44 1.87 -24.07 11.28
N SER A 45 2.70 -23.10 11.66
CA SER A 45 3.93 -23.32 12.43
C SER A 45 3.87 -22.76 13.86
N ARG A 46 2.82 -22.01 14.21
CA ARG A 46 2.69 -21.30 15.49
C ARG A 46 1.22 -21.09 15.87
N ASP A 47 0.92 -21.19 17.16
CA ASP A 47 -0.44 -20.93 17.68
C ASP A 47 -0.87 -19.46 17.59
N ARG A 48 0.10 -18.53 17.53
CA ARG A 48 -0.14 -17.10 17.36
C ARG A 48 0.77 -16.51 16.30
N VAL A 49 0.21 -15.60 15.50
CA VAL A 49 0.91 -14.95 14.39
C VAL A 49 0.94 -13.46 14.61
N SER A 50 2.15 -12.90 14.69
CA SER A 50 2.31 -11.44 14.70
C SER A 50 2.16 -10.87 13.29
N ALA A 51 1.87 -9.56 13.20
CA ALA A 51 1.86 -8.84 11.93
C ALA A 51 3.17 -9.02 11.13
N ALA A 52 4.31 -9.02 11.83
CA ALA A 52 5.62 -9.22 11.23
C ALA A 52 5.81 -10.63 10.69
N ASP A 53 5.30 -11.66 11.39
CA ASP A 53 5.34 -13.04 10.91
C ASP A 53 4.51 -13.21 9.63
N ALA A 54 3.30 -12.66 9.60
CA ALA A 54 2.44 -12.69 8.41
C ALA A 54 3.09 -11.97 7.22
N ALA A 55 3.60 -10.76 7.42
CA ALA A 55 4.26 -9.99 6.37
C ALA A 55 5.54 -10.67 5.85
N LYS A 56 6.33 -11.29 6.75
CA LYS A 56 7.52 -12.05 6.38
C LYS A 56 7.15 -13.32 5.58
N ALA A 57 6.15 -14.07 6.02
CA ALA A 57 5.69 -15.24 5.28
C ALA A 57 5.13 -14.86 3.89
N ALA A 58 4.40 -13.75 3.80
CA ALA A 58 3.92 -13.19 2.54
C ALA A 58 5.08 -12.85 1.59
N SER A 59 6.14 -12.21 2.08
CA SER A 59 7.29 -11.82 1.25
C SER A 59 8.06 -13.02 0.69
N LEU A 60 8.12 -14.14 1.44
CA LEU A 60 8.73 -15.38 0.95
C LEU A 60 8.06 -15.91 -0.32
N ALA A 61 6.74 -15.76 -0.43
CA ALA A 61 5.96 -16.20 -1.59
C ALA A 61 6.35 -15.46 -2.89
N VAL A 62 6.81 -14.22 -2.74
CA VAL A 62 7.15 -13.32 -3.85
C VAL A 62 8.63 -12.93 -3.85
N ARG A 63 9.49 -13.70 -3.18
CA ARG A 63 10.93 -13.44 -3.18
C ARG A 63 11.48 -13.45 -4.61
N GLY A 64 12.21 -12.41 -4.95
CA GLY A 64 12.79 -12.25 -6.28
C GLY A 64 11.81 -11.73 -7.34
N VAL A 65 10.60 -11.30 -6.96
CA VAL A 65 9.58 -10.86 -7.94
C VAL A 65 10.00 -9.58 -8.65
N VAL A 66 10.68 -8.66 -7.96
CA VAL A 66 11.17 -7.41 -8.54
C VAL A 66 12.23 -7.71 -9.60
N GLU A 67 13.18 -8.57 -9.29
CA GLU A 67 14.23 -9.02 -10.20
C GLU A 67 13.64 -9.76 -11.40
N LYS A 68 12.74 -10.72 -11.16
CA LYS A 68 12.18 -11.57 -12.21
C LYS A 68 11.23 -10.80 -13.14
N GLU A 69 10.36 -9.96 -12.58
CA GLU A 69 9.28 -9.32 -13.32
C GLU A 69 9.59 -7.89 -13.75
N LEU A 70 10.47 -7.15 -13.06
CA LEU A 70 10.74 -5.74 -13.35
C LEU A 70 12.14 -5.51 -13.94
N LEU A 71 13.20 -6.06 -13.35
CA LEU A 71 14.57 -5.88 -13.89
C LEU A 71 14.71 -6.45 -15.30
N SER A 72 14.07 -7.58 -15.58
CA SER A 72 14.05 -8.17 -16.93
C SER A 72 13.45 -7.26 -18.00
N LEU A 73 12.56 -6.33 -17.62
CA LEU A 73 11.94 -5.37 -18.55
C LEU A 73 12.89 -4.26 -18.98
N ALA A 74 13.84 -3.89 -18.10
CA ALA A 74 14.88 -2.92 -18.42
C ALA A 74 15.88 -3.49 -19.44
N GLU A 75 16.14 -4.80 -19.36
CA GLU A 75 17.05 -5.50 -20.28
C GLU A 75 16.38 -5.83 -21.62
N LYS A 76 15.11 -6.25 -21.59
CA LYS A 76 14.36 -6.64 -22.80
C LYS A 76 12.91 -6.21 -22.72
N ARG A 77 12.59 -5.12 -23.43
CA ARG A 77 11.23 -4.61 -23.50
C ARG A 77 10.28 -5.63 -24.16
N PRO A 78 9.15 -5.98 -23.54
CA PRO A 78 8.21 -6.92 -24.13
C PRO A 78 7.51 -6.31 -25.35
N ALA A 79 6.97 -7.17 -26.22
CA ALA A 79 6.20 -6.75 -27.39
C ALA A 79 4.83 -6.14 -27.04
N ARG A 80 4.33 -6.39 -25.82
CA ARG A 80 3.10 -5.78 -25.30
C ARG A 80 3.40 -4.41 -24.67
N GLU A 81 2.36 -3.60 -24.51
CA GLU A 81 2.45 -2.38 -23.73
C GLU A 81 2.82 -2.68 -22.26
N LEU A 82 3.64 -1.78 -21.71
CA LEU A 82 3.98 -1.81 -20.29
C LEU A 82 2.81 -1.26 -19.47
N SER A 83 2.52 -1.92 -18.35
CA SER A 83 1.64 -1.35 -17.34
C SER A 83 2.27 -0.11 -16.71
N ASN A 84 1.45 0.74 -16.09
CA ASN A 84 1.93 1.95 -15.42
C ASN A 84 3.07 1.66 -14.44
N GLY A 85 2.94 0.64 -13.58
CA GLY A 85 3.99 0.27 -12.63
C GLY A 85 5.29 -0.20 -13.30
N GLU A 86 5.19 -0.96 -14.40
CA GLU A 86 6.36 -1.39 -15.16
C GLU A 86 7.09 -0.22 -15.83
N ARG A 87 6.34 0.75 -16.38
CA ARG A 87 6.91 1.97 -16.94
C ARG A 87 7.64 2.78 -15.87
N LEU A 88 7.03 2.98 -14.70
CA LEU A 88 7.64 3.71 -13.59
C LEU A 88 8.92 3.03 -13.07
N PHE A 89 8.94 1.69 -13.06
CA PHE A 89 10.15 0.97 -12.74
C PHE A 89 11.27 1.23 -13.74
N VAL A 90 10.99 1.11 -15.05
CA VAL A 90 11.99 1.32 -16.10
C VAL A 90 12.52 2.77 -16.10
N GLU A 91 11.65 3.75 -15.90
CA GLU A 91 12.02 5.17 -15.96
C GLU A 91 12.69 5.68 -14.67
N TYR A 92 12.27 5.19 -13.50
CA TYR A 92 12.65 5.80 -12.21
C TYR A 92 13.08 4.80 -11.13
N GLY A 93 13.11 3.50 -11.43
CA GLY A 93 13.43 2.46 -10.44
C GLY A 93 12.34 2.19 -9.41
N ILE A 94 11.14 2.77 -9.60
CA ILE A 94 10.02 2.64 -8.66
C ILE A 94 9.43 1.23 -8.73
N THR A 95 9.45 0.53 -7.60
CA THR A 95 9.01 -0.86 -7.46
C THR A 95 7.54 -0.98 -7.06
N GLY A 96 7.01 0.03 -6.36
CA GLY A 96 5.62 0.12 -5.92
C GLY A 96 5.19 -1.08 -5.06
N ILE A 97 3.94 -1.53 -5.24
CA ILE A 97 3.36 -2.62 -4.44
C ILE A 97 4.13 -3.95 -4.52
N ARG A 98 4.88 -4.20 -5.61
CA ARG A 98 5.73 -5.39 -5.73
C ARG A 98 6.94 -5.29 -4.79
N GLY A 99 7.55 -4.10 -4.71
CA GLY A 99 8.62 -3.82 -3.77
C GLY A 99 8.15 -3.90 -2.32
N GLU A 100 6.99 -3.30 -2.02
CA GLU A 100 6.35 -3.43 -0.70
C GLU A 100 6.21 -4.89 -0.29
N ALA A 101 5.57 -5.72 -1.14
CA ALA A 101 5.37 -7.13 -0.83
C ALA A 101 6.70 -7.91 -0.70
N ALA A 102 7.65 -7.69 -1.60
CA ALA A 102 8.95 -8.35 -1.58
C ALA A 102 9.79 -7.99 -0.34
N ALA A 103 9.66 -6.75 0.16
CA ALA A 103 10.35 -6.24 1.34
C ALA A 103 9.59 -6.48 2.66
N ALA A 104 8.53 -7.30 2.64
CA ALA A 104 7.68 -7.57 3.81
C ALA A 104 6.95 -6.32 4.35
N PHE A 105 6.41 -5.51 3.45
CA PHE A 105 5.50 -4.39 3.69
C PHE A 105 6.08 -3.30 4.62
N PRO A 106 7.26 -2.73 4.31
CA PRO A 106 7.95 -1.77 5.18
C PRO A 106 7.09 -0.55 5.53
N SER A 107 6.30 -0.01 4.60
CA SER A 107 5.42 1.13 4.86
C SER A 107 4.33 0.80 5.89
N VAL A 108 3.84 -0.45 5.89
CA VAL A 108 2.84 -0.93 6.85
C VAL A 108 3.48 -1.27 8.19
N ILE A 109 4.54 -2.08 8.19
CA ILE A 109 5.17 -2.59 9.41
C ILE A 109 5.90 -1.49 10.18
N GLY A 110 6.64 -0.62 9.47
CA GLY A 110 7.44 0.45 10.06
C GLY A 110 6.70 1.78 10.23
N GLY A 111 5.67 2.04 9.42
CA GLY A 111 4.93 3.30 9.41
C GLY A 111 3.51 3.17 9.93
N GLY A 112 2.63 2.58 9.11
CA GLY A 112 1.19 2.53 9.33
C GLY A 112 0.78 1.88 10.66
N LEU A 113 1.29 0.68 10.95
CA LEU A 113 0.94 -0.04 12.18
C LEU A 113 1.37 0.69 13.46
N PRO A 114 2.62 1.17 13.60
CA PRO A 114 3.02 1.97 14.74
C PRO A 114 2.17 3.23 14.90
N ALA A 115 1.88 3.95 13.82
CA ALA A 115 1.06 5.17 13.87
C ALA A 115 -0.37 4.88 14.34
N MET A 116 -1.03 3.88 13.74
CA MET A 116 -2.39 3.46 14.12
C MET A 116 -2.45 3.05 15.59
N ARG A 117 -1.49 2.24 16.05
CA ARG A 117 -1.48 1.71 17.42
C ARG A 117 -1.23 2.81 18.45
N ARG A 118 -0.27 3.71 18.21
CA ARG A 118 -0.02 4.84 19.12
C ARG A 118 -1.24 5.74 19.26
N ALA A 119 -1.92 6.06 18.15
CA ALA A 119 -3.14 6.86 18.18
C ALA A 119 -4.26 6.17 18.96
N ALA A 120 -4.50 4.87 18.70
CA ALA A 120 -5.51 4.09 19.42
C ALA A 120 -5.20 3.97 20.93
N GLU A 121 -3.94 3.74 21.30
CA GLU A 121 -3.48 3.68 22.69
C GLU A 121 -3.63 5.02 23.41
N ALA A 122 -3.53 6.13 22.69
CA ALA A 122 -3.79 7.48 23.18
C ALA A 122 -5.29 7.84 23.25
N GLY A 123 -6.19 6.93 22.86
CA GLY A 123 -7.65 7.11 22.95
C GLY A 123 -8.31 7.68 21.69
N ALA A 124 -7.61 7.74 20.56
CA ALA A 124 -8.21 8.13 19.28
C ALA A 124 -9.27 7.12 18.80
N SER A 125 -10.22 7.59 18.00
CA SER A 125 -11.17 6.70 17.32
C SER A 125 -10.44 5.79 16.31
N GLU A 126 -11.07 4.66 15.93
CA GLU A 126 -10.50 3.78 14.89
C GLU A 126 -10.29 4.51 13.56
N ASN A 127 -11.18 5.44 13.22
CA ASN A 127 -11.08 6.24 12.01
C ASN A 127 -9.88 7.20 12.10
N ASP A 128 -9.72 7.91 13.21
CA ASP A 128 -8.64 8.90 13.39
C ASP A 128 -7.27 8.24 13.52
N ALA A 129 -7.19 7.07 14.16
CA ALA A 129 -6.01 6.22 14.13
C ALA A 129 -5.67 5.75 12.71
N GLY A 130 -6.71 5.46 11.90
CA GLY A 130 -6.57 5.18 10.47
C GLY A 130 -6.02 6.36 9.67
N LEU A 131 -6.52 7.58 9.92
CA LEU A 131 -6.04 8.80 9.27
C LEU A 131 -4.56 9.07 9.61
N ALA A 132 -4.16 8.90 10.87
CA ALA A 132 -2.76 9.01 11.28
C ALA A 132 -1.86 8.00 10.54
N ALA A 133 -2.34 6.76 10.41
CA ALA A 133 -1.63 5.71 9.67
C ALA A 133 -1.55 6.02 8.17
N LEU A 134 -2.65 6.48 7.57
CA LEU A 134 -2.71 6.83 6.15
C LEU A 134 -1.72 7.94 5.81
N LEU A 135 -1.74 9.04 6.56
CA LEU A 135 -0.82 10.16 6.39
C LEU A 135 0.64 9.69 6.55
N THR A 136 0.91 8.84 7.56
CA THR A 136 2.25 8.26 7.75
C THR A 136 2.68 7.45 6.53
N ILE A 137 1.83 6.55 6.01
CA ILE A 137 2.12 5.72 4.84
C ILE A 137 2.36 6.60 3.61
N MET A 138 1.52 7.62 3.39
CA MET A 138 1.64 8.55 2.27
C MET A 138 3.00 9.27 2.24
N THR A 139 3.65 9.49 3.38
CA THR A 139 4.99 10.12 3.41
C THR A 139 6.14 9.21 2.99
N VAL A 140 5.95 7.88 2.99
CA VAL A 140 7.04 6.91 2.79
C VAL A 140 6.83 5.95 1.62
N CYS A 141 5.59 5.74 1.18
CA CYS A 141 5.29 4.73 0.17
C CYS A 141 5.54 5.21 -1.27
N GLU A 142 5.96 4.29 -2.13
CA GLU A 142 6.05 4.49 -3.58
C GLU A 142 4.66 4.40 -4.24
N ASP A 143 3.91 5.52 -4.24
CA ASP A 143 2.55 5.55 -4.79
C ASP A 143 2.52 5.85 -6.30
N SER A 144 2.43 4.77 -7.08
CA SER A 144 2.31 4.85 -8.54
C SER A 144 1.09 5.64 -9.03
N ASN A 145 0.00 5.75 -8.26
CA ASN A 145 -1.17 6.54 -8.66
C ASN A 145 -0.87 8.04 -8.56
N VAL A 146 -0.16 8.46 -7.51
CA VAL A 146 0.29 9.86 -7.36
C VAL A 146 1.22 10.21 -8.52
N ILE A 147 2.22 9.37 -8.79
CA ILE A 147 3.18 9.59 -9.89
C ILE A 147 2.47 9.66 -11.24
N HIS A 148 1.49 8.78 -11.49
CA HIS A 148 0.73 8.79 -12.73
C HIS A 148 -0.11 10.05 -12.93
N ARG A 149 -0.65 10.64 -11.84
CA ARG A 149 -1.56 11.80 -11.91
C ARG A 149 -0.84 13.13 -11.94
N ALA A 150 0.21 13.28 -11.13
CA ALA A 150 0.90 14.56 -10.93
C ALA A 150 2.38 14.53 -11.34
N GLY A 151 2.90 13.39 -11.78
CA GLY A 151 4.28 13.25 -12.22
C GLY A 151 5.26 12.86 -11.11
N TYR A 152 6.43 12.37 -11.53
CA TYR A 152 7.48 11.89 -10.63
C TYR A 152 8.05 13.01 -9.76
N ASP A 153 8.29 14.19 -10.34
CA ASP A 153 8.85 15.33 -9.61
C ASP A 153 7.91 15.80 -8.49
N TYR A 154 6.61 15.91 -8.77
CA TYR A 154 5.61 16.21 -7.75
C TYR A 154 5.61 15.16 -6.64
N TRP A 155 5.54 13.87 -6.99
CA TRP A 155 5.55 12.78 -6.01
C TRP A 155 6.82 12.76 -5.15
N LYS A 156 7.97 13.11 -5.72
CA LYS A 156 9.25 13.07 -5.01
C LYS A 156 9.48 14.30 -4.13
N ASN A 157 9.15 15.49 -4.63
CA ASN A 157 9.61 16.75 -4.07
C ASN A 157 8.50 17.60 -3.44
N VAL A 158 7.23 17.46 -3.89
CA VAL A 158 6.11 18.30 -3.43
C VAL A 158 5.18 17.54 -2.50
N TYR A 159 4.85 16.31 -2.86
CA TYR A 159 3.86 15.49 -2.16
C TYR A 159 4.29 15.11 -0.72
N PRO A 160 5.52 14.62 -0.46
CA PRO A 160 5.93 14.24 0.90
C PRO A 160 5.95 15.39 1.91
N PRO A 161 6.50 16.59 1.62
CA PRO A 161 6.45 17.69 2.59
C PRO A 161 5.03 18.21 2.80
N LEU A 162 4.19 18.23 1.76
CA LEU A 162 2.78 18.64 1.87
C LEU A 162 1.99 17.70 2.80
N VAL A 163 2.13 16.39 2.62
CA VAL A 163 1.52 15.38 3.50
C VAL A 163 2.14 15.43 4.90
N GLY A 164 3.47 15.61 4.99
CA GLY A 164 4.19 15.70 6.25
C GLY A 164 3.73 16.88 7.12
N ALA A 165 3.42 18.02 6.50
CA ALA A 165 2.83 19.16 7.21
C ALA A 165 1.44 18.85 7.77
N ALA A 166 0.59 18.18 6.99
CA ALA A 166 -0.72 17.73 7.46
C ALA A 166 -0.61 16.69 8.59
N LEU A 167 0.33 15.75 8.49
CA LEU A 167 0.62 14.75 9.52
C LEU A 167 1.08 15.40 10.82
N ALA A 168 2.00 16.36 10.75
CA ALA A 168 2.57 17.03 11.93
C ALA A 168 1.53 17.82 12.73
N ALA A 169 0.47 18.30 12.06
CA ALA A 169 -0.55 19.14 12.66
C ALA A 169 -1.87 18.40 12.95
N PHE A 170 -2.03 17.17 12.48
CA PHE A 170 -3.19 16.34 12.80
C PHE A 170 -2.99 15.64 14.17
N ASP A 171 -3.83 16.00 15.14
CA ASP A 171 -3.95 15.30 16.42
C ASP A 171 -5.10 14.28 16.36
N PRO A 172 -4.84 12.97 16.33
CA PRO A 172 -5.88 11.94 16.25
C PRO A 172 -6.80 11.89 17.47
N CYS A 173 -6.37 12.38 18.63
CA CYS A 173 -7.16 12.40 19.85
C CYS A 173 -8.04 13.66 19.94
N ARG A 174 -7.73 14.69 19.14
CA ARG A 174 -8.46 15.95 19.06
C ARG A 174 -8.55 16.39 17.59
N PRO A 175 -9.24 15.61 16.74
CA PRO A 175 -9.13 15.75 15.30
C PRO A 175 -9.64 17.12 14.83
N ASP A 176 -8.77 17.83 14.10
CA ASP A 176 -9.12 18.98 13.29
C ASP A 176 -8.96 18.63 11.82
N TYR A 177 -10.08 18.43 11.14
CA TYR A 177 -10.11 18.00 9.75
C TYR A 177 -9.82 19.12 8.74
N ARG A 178 -9.66 20.38 9.18
CA ARG A 178 -9.42 21.51 8.25
C ARG A 178 -8.17 21.27 7.40
N LEU A 179 -7.08 20.84 8.03
CA LEU A 179 -5.83 20.56 7.34
C LEU A 179 -5.93 19.36 6.40
N LEU A 180 -6.76 18.36 6.72
CA LEU A 180 -7.00 17.24 5.80
C LEU A 180 -7.81 17.68 4.58
N ARG A 181 -8.78 18.60 4.77
CA ARG A 181 -9.53 19.20 3.66
C ARG A 181 -8.65 20.12 2.83
N GLU A 182 -7.72 20.84 3.42
CA GLU A 182 -6.73 21.65 2.70
C GLU A 182 -5.78 20.77 1.88
N LEU A 183 -5.32 19.65 2.46
CA LEU A 183 -4.54 18.64 1.77
C LEU A 183 -5.32 18.06 0.57
N GLU A 184 -6.59 17.70 0.78
CA GLU A 184 -7.47 17.24 -0.29
C GLU A 184 -7.66 18.31 -1.38
N ALA A 185 -7.88 19.57 -0.99
CA ALA A 185 -8.02 20.68 -1.92
C ALA A 185 -6.76 20.90 -2.76
N ALA A 186 -5.56 20.61 -2.24
CA ALA A 186 -4.32 20.64 -3.01
C ALA A 186 -4.23 19.46 -4.00
N PHE A 187 -4.82 18.31 -3.71
CA PHE A 187 -4.81 17.13 -4.57
C PHE A 187 -5.82 17.19 -5.71
N LEU A 188 -6.99 17.79 -5.47
CA LEU A 188 -8.11 17.81 -6.43
C LEU A 188 -7.75 18.40 -7.80
N PRO A 189 -7.09 19.57 -7.93
CA PRO A 189 -6.74 20.14 -9.23
C PRO A 189 -5.81 19.25 -10.06
N LEU A 190 -4.94 18.50 -9.38
CA LEU A 190 -3.99 17.56 -9.99
C LEU A 190 -4.59 16.16 -10.18
N ARG A 191 -5.84 15.94 -9.73
CA ARG A 191 -6.50 14.63 -9.67
C ARG A 191 -5.65 13.58 -8.95
N VAL A 192 -4.87 14.02 -7.97
CA VAL A 192 -4.05 13.14 -7.14
C VAL A 192 -4.97 12.30 -6.28
N SER A 193 -4.74 10.99 -6.33
CA SER A 193 -5.42 10.03 -5.45
C SER A 193 -4.35 9.08 -4.93
N PRO A 194 -4.12 9.02 -3.61
CA PRO A 194 -3.08 8.19 -3.01
C PRO A 194 -3.55 6.75 -2.86
N GLY A 195 -3.90 6.11 -3.98
CA GLY A 195 -4.50 4.78 -4.00
C GLY A 195 -3.54 3.69 -3.51
N GLY A 196 -2.23 3.83 -3.77
CA GLY A 196 -1.24 2.89 -3.22
C GLY A 196 -1.18 2.99 -1.69
N ALA A 197 -1.23 4.20 -1.15
CA ALA A 197 -1.29 4.40 0.30
C ALA A 197 -2.60 3.86 0.91
N ALA A 198 -3.73 4.00 0.23
CA ALA A 198 -5.02 3.46 0.67
C ALA A 198 -5.04 1.92 0.69
N ASP A 199 -4.45 1.27 -0.32
CA ASP A 199 -4.28 -0.18 -0.34
C ASP A 199 -3.42 -0.64 0.86
N LEU A 200 -2.32 0.05 1.14
CA LEU A 200 -1.45 -0.23 2.29
C LEU A 200 -2.11 0.08 3.64
N LEU A 201 -3.01 1.07 3.72
CA LEU A 201 -3.83 1.30 4.91
C LEU A 201 -4.76 0.11 5.18
N SER A 202 -5.37 -0.46 4.14
CA SER A 202 -6.20 -1.66 4.27
C SER A 202 -5.38 -2.86 4.76
N CYS A 203 -4.14 -3.02 4.25
CA CYS A 203 -3.18 -4.00 4.80
C CYS A 203 -2.84 -3.72 6.27
N THR A 204 -2.73 -2.45 6.66
CA THR A 204 -2.48 -2.03 8.04
C THR A 204 -3.62 -2.47 8.96
N TYR A 205 -4.87 -2.23 8.58
CA TYR A 205 -6.03 -2.69 9.34
C TYR A 205 -6.05 -4.21 9.52
N PHE A 206 -5.85 -4.96 8.44
CA PHE A 206 -5.79 -6.42 8.48
C PHE A 206 -4.69 -6.92 9.44
N LEU A 207 -3.47 -6.40 9.33
CA LEU A 207 -2.37 -6.81 10.20
C LEU A 207 -2.55 -6.33 11.64
N ASN A 208 -3.27 -5.23 11.87
CA ASN A 208 -3.62 -4.79 13.21
C ASN A 208 -4.66 -5.71 13.87
N SER A 209 -5.62 -6.25 13.10
CA SER A 209 -6.63 -7.17 13.63
C SER A 209 -6.04 -8.51 14.08
N LEU A 210 -4.89 -8.92 13.55
CA LEU A 210 -4.18 -10.11 14.01
C LEU A 210 -3.72 -10.03 15.49
N ARG A 211 -3.66 -8.84 16.11
CA ARG A 211 -3.41 -8.73 17.57
C ARG A 211 -4.56 -9.25 18.42
N LYS A 212 -5.78 -9.28 17.87
CA LYS A 212 -7.00 -9.66 18.59
C LYS A 212 -7.27 -11.18 18.52
N ILE A 213 -6.40 -11.94 17.86
CA ILE A 213 -6.45 -13.40 17.70
C ILE A 213 -5.34 -14.01 18.55
#